data_AF-A0A3D3ERK0-F1
#
_entry.id   AF-A0A3D3ERK0-F1
#
_cell.length_a   1.000
_cell.length_b   1.000
_cell.length_c   1.000
_cell.angle_alpha   90.00
_cell.angle_beta   90.00
_cell.angle_gamma   90.00
#
_symmetry.space_group_name_H-M   'P 1'
#
loop_
_entity.id
_entity.type
_entity.pdbx_description
1 polymer ?
#
loop_
_entity_poly.entity_id
_entity_poly.type
_entity_poly.pdbx_seq_one_letter_code
_entity_poly.pdbx_strand_id
1 'polypeptide(L)'
;MSGKFYRYFYIIFICFLAMTGCAKKQDVALQSQDGEEPKSQLSETAESQDSTEEDLAFLTSDECNGRKPGTPGNEKAAAYIAERFEEIGLQPFLKDYRHSYTKETES
;
A
#
# COMPACT_ATOMS: atom_id res chain seq x y z
N MET A 1 -0.66 50.38 -19.57
CA MET A 1 0.23 49.36 -20.17
C MET A 1 0.89 48.59 -19.04
N SER A 2 0.16 47.75 -18.28
CA SER A 2 0.70 47.26 -16.99
C SER A 2 0.14 45.91 -16.50
N GLY A 3 -1.06 45.49 -16.91
CA GLY A 3 -1.67 44.24 -16.39
C GLY A 3 -1.06 42.96 -16.94
N LYS A 4 -0.72 42.93 -18.23
CA LYS A 4 -0.10 41.75 -18.86
C LYS A 4 1.33 41.55 -18.36
N PHE A 5 2.08 42.64 -18.17
CA PHE A 5 3.44 42.60 -17.60
C PHE A 5 3.43 42.10 -16.15
N TYR A 6 2.51 42.57 -15.31
CA TYR A 6 2.40 42.08 -13.93
C TYR A 6 2.00 40.61 -13.86
N ARG A 7 1.15 40.15 -14.79
CA ARG A 7 0.79 38.72 -14.90
C ARG A 7 1.99 37.86 -15.31
N TYR A 8 2.83 38.33 -16.25
CA TYR A 8 4.08 37.63 -16.59
C TYR A 8 5.07 37.64 -15.41
N PHE A 9 5.21 38.77 -14.72
CA PHE A 9 6.09 38.88 -13.56
C PHE A 9 5.63 37.97 -12.40
N TYR A 10 4.33 37.87 -12.16
CA TYR A 10 3.72 36.99 -11.17
C TYR A 10 3.89 35.50 -11.52
N ILE A 11 3.74 35.13 -12.80
CA ILE A 11 3.99 33.75 -13.27
C ILE A 11 5.47 33.39 -13.12
N ILE A 12 6.39 34.29 -13.48
CA ILE A 12 7.84 34.06 -13.32
C ILE A 12 8.21 33.91 -11.84
N PHE A 13 7.64 34.75 -10.97
CA PHE A 13 7.88 34.69 -9.53
C PHE A 13 7.38 33.38 -8.89
N ILE A 14 6.21 32.87 -9.29
CA ILE A 14 5.68 31.57 -8.84
C ILE A 14 6.57 30.41 -9.31
N CYS A 15 7.03 30.44 -10.56
CA CYS A 15 7.93 29.39 -11.08
C CYS A 15 9.29 29.39 -10.37
N PHE A 16 9.79 30.55 -9.96
CA PHE A 16 11.05 30.67 -9.21
C PHE A 16 10.91 30.10 -7.79
N LEU A 17 9.77 30.30 -7.13
CA LEU A 17 9.44 29.71 -5.83
C LEU A 17 9.28 28.18 -5.90
N ALA A 18 8.84 27.64 -7.04
CA ALA A 18 8.62 26.20 -7.23
C ALA A 18 9.89 25.37 -7.48
N MET A 19 11.06 26.00 -7.68
CA MET A 19 12.32 25.30 -7.99
C MET A 19 13.30 25.17 -6.80
N THR A 20 12.87 25.53 -5.58
CA THR A 20 13.69 25.33 -4.36
C THR A 20 13.06 24.28 -3.45
N GLY A 21 13.40 23.01 -3.69
CA GLY A 21 13.18 21.88 -2.77
C GLY A 21 13.40 20.53 -3.47
N CYS A 22 14.32 19.64 -3.09
CA CYS A 22 15.29 19.56 -1.99
C CYS A 22 16.62 19.00 -2.53
N ALA A 23 17.75 19.44 -1.97
CA ALA A 23 19.03 18.73 -2.04
C ALA A 23 19.27 18.06 -0.68
N LYS A 24 19.31 16.72 -0.63
CA LYS A 24 19.88 16.00 0.51
C LYS A 24 20.74 14.85 0.00
N LYS A 25 22.05 15.12 -0.04
CA LYS A 25 23.10 14.14 -0.28
C LYS A 25 23.43 13.52 1.08
N GLN A 26 23.35 12.20 1.19
CA GLN A 26 23.75 11.48 2.39
C GLN A 26 24.87 10.51 2.00
N ASP A 27 26.10 10.93 2.32
CA ASP A 27 27.27 10.09 2.27
C ASP A 27 27.20 9.21 3.54
N VAL A 28 26.90 7.91 3.41
CA VAL A 28 26.95 6.96 4.53
C VAL A 28 28.22 6.13 4.41
N ALA A 29 29.11 6.34 5.38
CA ALA A 29 30.33 5.58 5.56
C ALA A 29 30.01 4.12 5.95
N LEU A 30 30.79 3.20 5.39
CA LEU A 30 30.81 1.77 5.71
C LEU A 30 30.99 1.54 7.23
N GLN A 31 30.03 0.85 7.84
CA GLN A 31 30.26 0.05 9.04
C GLN A 31 29.61 -1.32 8.83
N SER A 32 30.46 -2.33 8.83
CA SER A 32 30.13 -3.74 8.88
C SER A 32 29.64 -4.12 10.27
N GLN A 33 28.57 -4.91 10.40
CA GLN A 33 28.40 -5.93 11.45
C GLN A 33 27.12 -6.77 11.25
N ASP A 34 27.36 -8.05 10.96
CA ASP A 34 26.70 -9.27 11.44
C ASP A 34 25.16 -9.37 11.54
N GLY A 35 24.58 -10.19 10.66
CA GLY A 35 23.58 -11.21 11.04
C GLY A 35 22.16 -10.78 11.40
N GLU A 36 21.43 -10.13 10.49
CA GLU A 36 19.95 -10.14 10.45
C GLU A 36 19.46 -10.26 8.99
N GLU A 37 18.39 -11.02 8.76
CA GLU A 37 17.75 -11.14 7.44
C GLU A 37 17.27 -9.77 6.92
N PRO A 38 17.30 -9.54 5.60
CA PRO A 38 17.07 -8.23 5.01
C PRO A 38 15.60 -7.81 5.16
N LYS A 39 15.30 -6.94 6.13
CA LYS A 39 14.09 -6.12 6.09
C LYS A 39 14.14 -5.26 4.84
N SER A 40 13.47 -5.72 3.79
CA SER A 40 13.36 -5.01 2.53
C SER A 40 12.72 -3.65 2.79
N GLN A 41 13.43 -2.60 2.39
CA GLN A 41 12.89 -1.26 2.27
C GLN A 41 11.80 -1.28 1.19
N LEU A 42 10.55 -1.50 1.62
CA LEU A 42 9.38 -1.32 0.77
C LEU A 42 8.76 0.03 1.16
N SER A 43 8.95 1.00 0.26
CA SER A 43 8.03 2.10 -0.03
C SER A 43 7.18 2.58 1.15
N GLU A 44 7.66 3.62 1.84
CA GLU A 44 6.83 4.50 2.67
C GLU A 44 5.88 5.28 1.74
N THR A 45 4.84 4.60 1.26
CA THR A 45 3.59 5.27 0.90
C THR A 45 2.83 5.38 2.21
N ALA A 46 2.39 6.60 2.54
CA ALA A 46 1.69 6.92 3.76
C ALA A 46 0.39 6.10 3.86
N GLU A 47 0.48 4.90 4.40
CA GLU A 47 -0.64 4.05 4.74
C GLU A 47 -0.83 4.07 6.26
N SER A 48 -2.09 4.19 6.66
CA SER A 48 -2.55 4.11 8.03
C SER A 48 -2.00 2.85 8.71
N GLN A 49 -0.91 3.01 9.46
CA GLN A 49 -0.25 1.98 10.27
C GLN A 49 -1.13 1.38 11.39
N ASP A 50 -2.44 1.63 11.37
CA ASP A 50 -3.39 1.11 12.33
C ASP A 50 -4.18 -0.06 11.73
N SER A 51 -4.47 0.01 10.43
CA SER A 51 -5.40 -0.93 9.82
C SER A 51 -4.76 -2.24 9.35
N THR A 52 -3.46 -2.23 9.05
CA THR A 52 -2.74 -3.43 8.59
C THR A 52 -2.59 -4.44 9.74
N GLU A 53 -2.39 -3.95 10.94
CA GLU A 53 -2.29 -4.71 12.18
C GLU A 53 -3.61 -5.42 12.50
N GLU A 54 -4.74 -4.73 12.31
CA GLU A 54 -6.09 -5.31 12.43
C GLU A 54 -6.34 -6.39 11.36
N ASP A 55 -6.01 -6.09 10.10
CA ASP A 55 -6.09 -7.03 8.98
C ASP A 55 -5.29 -8.31 9.27
N LEU A 56 -4.06 -8.15 9.76
CA LEU A 56 -3.20 -9.26 10.16
C LEU A 56 -3.78 -10.02 11.36
N ALA A 57 -4.27 -9.33 12.37
CA ALA A 57 -4.84 -9.94 13.56
C ALA A 57 -6.01 -10.86 13.20
N PHE A 58 -6.94 -10.40 12.36
CA PHE A 58 -8.08 -11.21 11.93
C PHE A 58 -7.67 -12.37 11.00
N LEU A 59 -6.84 -12.10 9.98
CA LEU A 59 -6.47 -13.13 9.00
C LEU A 59 -5.62 -14.25 9.59
N THR A 60 -4.99 -14.01 10.74
CA THR A 60 -4.16 -14.99 11.47
C THR A 60 -4.86 -15.56 12.71
N SER A 61 -6.08 -15.14 13.00
CA SER A 61 -6.82 -15.61 14.17
C SER A 61 -7.41 -17.02 13.99
N ASP A 62 -7.84 -17.61 15.11
CA ASP A 62 -8.45 -18.94 15.16
C ASP A 62 -9.78 -19.00 14.40
N GLU A 63 -10.45 -17.87 14.21
CA GLU A 63 -11.69 -17.73 13.44
C GLU A 63 -11.51 -18.19 11.99
N CYS A 64 -10.34 -17.92 11.43
CA CYS A 64 -9.94 -18.37 10.09
C CYS A 64 -9.50 -19.83 10.08
N ASN A 65 -9.12 -20.46 11.21
CA ASN A 65 -8.82 -21.89 11.41
C ASN A 65 -8.13 -22.64 10.24
N GLY A 66 -7.26 -21.96 9.49
CA GLY A 66 -6.63 -22.47 8.28
C GLY A 66 -7.34 -22.16 6.95
N ARG A 67 -6.54 -21.92 5.91
CA ARG A 67 -6.94 -21.38 4.60
C ARG A 67 -6.81 -22.39 3.45
N LYS A 68 -7.04 -23.69 3.72
CA LYS A 68 -7.09 -24.70 2.64
C LYS A 68 -8.29 -24.39 1.73
N PRO A 69 -8.17 -24.48 0.40
CA PRO A 69 -9.30 -24.24 -0.49
C PRO A 69 -10.53 -25.06 -0.11
N GLY A 70 -11.71 -24.43 -0.14
CA GLY A 70 -12.99 -25.07 0.18
C GLY A 70 -13.27 -25.28 1.68
N THR A 71 -12.40 -24.86 2.60
CA THR A 71 -12.72 -24.91 4.04
C THR A 71 -13.58 -23.72 4.48
N PRO A 72 -14.33 -23.84 5.59
CA PRO A 72 -15.05 -22.71 6.18
C PRO A 72 -14.13 -21.55 6.57
N GLY A 73 -12.91 -21.87 7.00
CA GLY A 73 -11.87 -20.89 7.33
C GLY A 73 -11.44 -20.05 6.12
N ASN A 74 -11.25 -20.70 4.97
CA ASN A 74 -10.95 -20.02 3.72
C ASN A 74 -12.10 -19.09 3.28
N GLU A 75 -13.36 -19.50 3.43
CA GLU A 75 -14.49 -18.63 3.08
C GLU A 75 -14.56 -17.37 3.96
N LYS A 76 -14.32 -17.52 5.27
CA LYS A 76 -14.26 -16.39 6.20
C LYS A 76 -13.14 -15.41 5.84
N ALA A 77 -11.92 -15.93 5.64
CA ALA A 77 -10.78 -15.11 5.26
C ALA A 77 -11.02 -14.39 3.94
N ALA A 78 -11.59 -15.09 2.96
CA ALA A 78 -11.94 -14.48 1.69
C ALA A 78 -12.98 -13.36 1.91
N ALA A 79 -14.01 -13.57 2.73
CA ALA A 79 -15.09 -12.60 2.94
C ALA A 79 -14.56 -11.30 3.51
N TYR A 80 -13.71 -11.43 4.52
CA TYR A 80 -12.99 -10.31 5.11
C TYR A 80 -12.18 -9.51 4.09
N ILE A 81 -11.39 -10.18 3.24
CA ILE A 81 -10.59 -9.51 2.21
C ILE A 81 -11.48 -8.75 1.21
N ALA A 82 -12.62 -9.33 0.83
CA ALA A 82 -13.55 -8.67 -0.09
C ALA A 82 -14.18 -7.40 0.52
N GLU A 83 -14.59 -7.46 1.79
CA GLU A 83 -15.09 -6.30 2.53
C GLU A 83 -13.99 -5.24 2.66
N ARG A 84 -12.78 -5.65 3.04
CA ARG A 84 -11.64 -4.74 3.17
C ARG A 84 -11.30 -4.02 1.88
N PHE A 85 -11.37 -4.72 0.74
CA PHE A 85 -11.19 -4.12 -0.58
C PHE A 85 -12.27 -3.09 -0.92
N GLU A 86 -13.52 -3.33 -0.53
CA GLU A 86 -14.60 -2.37 -0.70
C GLU A 86 -14.38 -1.11 0.17
N GLU A 87 -14.00 -1.29 1.43
CA GLU A 87 -13.74 -0.20 2.38
C GLU A 87 -12.64 0.76 1.90
N ILE A 88 -11.56 0.21 1.35
CA ILE A 88 -10.44 1.02 0.81
C ILE A 88 -10.74 1.58 -0.59
N GLY A 89 -11.92 1.32 -1.14
CA GLY A 89 -12.37 1.84 -2.44
C GLY A 89 -11.76 1.14 -3.65
N LEU A 90 -11.21 -0.06 -3.47
CA LEU A 90 -10.63 -0.84 -4.57
C LEU A 90 -11.73 -1.27 -5.53
N GLN A 91 -11.50 -1.14 -6.84
CA GLN A 91 -12.47 -1.60 -7.84
C GLN A 91 -12.31 -3.10 -8.10
N PRO A 92 -13.40 -3.88 -8.16
CA PRO A 92 -13.33 -5.30 -8.50
C PRO A 92 -12.89 -5.48 -9.95
N PHE A 93 -12.19 -6.58 -10.23
CA PHE A 93 -11.74 -6.92 -11.58
C PHE A 93 -12.88 -7.47 -12.46
N LEU A 94 -13.81 -8.22 -11.86
CA LEU A 94 -14.99 -8.78 -12.52
C LEU A 94 -16.27 -8.18 -11.92
N LYS A 95 -17.27 -9.02 -11.67
CA LYS A 95 -18.52 -8.61 -11.01
C LYS A 95 -18.31 -8.28 -9.53
N ASP A 96 -17.40 -8.98 -8.88
CA ASP A 96 -17.06 -8.84 -7.46
C ASP A 96 -15.56 -9.16 -7.24
N TYR A 97 -15.13 -9.20 -5.99
CA TYR A 97 -13.74 -9.51 -5.61
C TYR A 97 -13.42 -11.02 -5.61
N ARG A 98 -14.40 -11.90 -5.86
CA ARG A 98 -14.25 -13.36 -5.77
C ARG A 98 -13.88 -13.96 -7.13
N HIS A 99 -12.98 -14.94 -7.09
CA HIS A 99 -12.57 -15.71 -8.26
C HIS A 99 -12.73 -17.20 -7.97
N SER A 100 -13.45 -17.91 -8.83
CA SER A 100 -13.67 -19.35 -8.67
C SER A 100 -12.39 -20.14 -8.96
N TYR A 101 -12.08 -21.09 -8.08
CA TYR A 101 -10.99 -22.04 -8.24
C TYR A 101 -11.55 -23.46 -8.32
N THR A 102 -11.22 -24.19 -9.39
CA THR A 102 -11.85 -25.48 -9.72
C THR A 102 -10.85 -26.64 -9.82
N LYS A 103 -9.70 -26.56 -9.15
CA LYS A 103 -8.75 -27.67 -9.13
C LYS A 103 -9.09 -28.63 -7.98
N GLU A 104 -9.00 -29.92 -8.26
CA GLU A 104 -9.08 -30.97 -7.27
C GLU A 104 -8.06 -30.71 -6.17
N THR A 105 -8.53 -30.67 -4.92
CA THR A 105 -7.65 -30.50 -3.77
C THR A 105 -7.30 -31.89 -3.26
N GLU A 106 -6.20 -32.44 -3.75
CA GLU A 106 -5.66 -33.69 -3.21
C GLU A 106 -5.52 -33.55 -1.68
N SER A 107 -6.07 -34.52 -0.96
CA SER A 107 -6.20 -34.50 0.50
C SER A 107 -5.35 -35.57 1.14
#